data_AF-A0A395YNW9-F1
#
_entry.id   AF-A0A395YNW9-F1
#
_cell.length_a   1.000
_cell.length_b   1.000
_cell.length_c   1.000
_cell.angle_alpha   90.00
_cell.angle_beta   90.00
_cell.angle_gamma   90.00
#
_symmetry.space_group_name_H-M   'P 1'
#
loop_
_entity.id
_entity.type
_entity.pdbx_description
1 polymer ?
#
loop_
_entity_poly.entity_id
_entity_poly.type
_entity_poly.pdbx_seq_one_letter_code
_entity_poly.pdbx_strand_id
1 'polypeptide(L)'
;MKQNPQMITGSWDDITLVCGNTHDEPVNMVLQEGPSSLFYACPKYHRENRSEGERGCNNRLSIDDFLKALAPLHEKIIEAELQDERLQLTNYEWKDRKSTLYKVLKHEGNQLTISVYNKKAVNTYP
;
A
#
# COMPACT_ATOMS: atom_id res chain seq x y z
N MET A 1 20.60 0.50 -28.64
CA MET A 1 19.61 0.98 -27.66
C MET A 1 19.60 -0.05 -26.53
N LYS A 2 20.16 0.27 -25.36
CA LYS A 2 20.14 -0.65 -24.21
C LYS A 2 18.89 -0.32 -23.40
N GLN A 3 17.95 -1.26 -23.32
CA GLN A 3 16.82 -1.16 -22.42
C GLN A 3 17.38 -1.17 -20.99
N ASN A 4 17.03 -0.14 -20.22
CA ASN A 4 17.42 0.01 -18.83
C ASN A 4 16.47 -0.92 -18.02
N PRO A 5 16.96 -1.92 -17.28
CA PRO A 5 16.12 -2.73 -16.41
C PRO A 5 15.36 -1.79 -15.46
N GLN A 6 14.05 -1.98 -15.40
CA GLN A 6 13.11 -1.15 -14.65
C GLN A 6 13.33 -1.34 -13.15
N MET A 7 14.34 -0.65 -12.63
CA MET A 7 14.61 -0.57 -11.21
C MET A 7 13.49 0.22 -10.52
N ILE A 8 12.59 -0.46 -9.82
CA ILE A 8 11.88 0.13 -8.68
C ILE A 8 12.90 0.23 -7.53
N THR A 9 13.87 1.12 -7.65
CA THR A 9 14.89 1.34 -6.60
C THR A 9 14.96 2.79 -6.14
N GLY A 10 14.00 3.65 -6.53
CA GLY A 10 14.28 5.09 -6.51
C GLY A 10 13.23 6.05 -6.01
N SER A 11 11.92 5.84 -6.22
CA SER A 11 10.95 6.82 -5.70
C SER A 11 9.69 6.19 -5.14
N TRP A 12 9.37 6.66 -3.94
CA TRP A 12 8.07 6.53 -3.29
C TRP A 12 6.92 7.01 -4.17
N ASP A 13 7.21 7.88 -5.15
CA ASP A 13 6.24 8.47 -6.07
C ASP A 13 5.56 7.44 -6.98
N ASP A 14 6.17 6.27 -7.18
CA ASP A 14 5.66 5.24 -8.08
C ASP A 14 4.72 4.23 -7.37
N ILE A 15 4.54 4.37 -6.05
CA ILE A 15 3.68 3.49 -5.26
C ILE A 15 2.44 4.24 -4.78
N THR A 16 1.29 3.82 -5.29
CA THR A 16 -0.01 4.28 -4.80
C THR A 16 -0.58 3.29 -3.80
N LEU A 17 -0.82 3.74 -2.56
CA LEU A 17 -1.52 2.95 -1.56
C LEU A 17 -3.03 3.17 -1.66
N VAL A 18 -3.80 2.09 -1.69
CA VAL A 18 -5.25 2.09 -1.71
C VAL A 18 -5.76 1.44 -0.42
N CYS A 19 -6.81 2.01 0.15
CA CYS A 19 -7.46 1.45 1.32
C CYS A 19 -8.16 0.12 0.95
N GLY A 20 -7.69 -0.98 1.52
CA GLY A 20 -8.27 -2.31 1.36
C GLY A 20 -9.44 -2.61 2.31
N ASN A 21 -9.95 -1.61 3.03
CA ASN A 21 -11.20 -1.74 3.76
C ASN A 21 -12.39 -1.63 2.79
N THR A 22 -13.56 -2.14 3.17
CA THR A 22 -14.76 -2.10 2.32
C THR A 22 -15.19 -0.64 2.07
N HIS A 23 -14.97 -0.21 0.84
CA HIS A 23 -15.43 1.05 0.25
C HIS A 23 -16.10 0.70 -1.09
N ASP A 24 -17.06 1.51 -1.53
CA ASP A 24 -17.73 1.31 -2.81
C ASP A 24 -16.76 1.48 -4.01
N GLU A 25 -15.73 2.29 -3.83
CA GLU A 25 -14.69 2.56 -4.81
C GLU A 25 -13.28 2.47 -4.19
N PRO A 26 -12.23 2.18 -4.98
CA PRO A 26 -10.85 2.27 -4.50
C PRO A 26 -10.53 3.67 -3.95
N VAL A 27 -10.12 3.74 -2.68
CA VAL A 27 -9.77 5.02 -2.04
C VAL A 27 -8.27 5.10 -1.82
N ASN A 28 -7.60 6.08 -2.44
CA ASN A 28 -6.18 6.31 -2.19
C ASN A 28 -5.95 6.72 -0.73
N MET A 29 -5.03 6.03 -0.06
CA MET A 29 -4.56 6.45 1.25
C MET A 29 -3.67 7.68 1.11
N VAL A 30 -3.80 8.60 2.06
CA VAL A 30 -3.09 9.87 2.08
C VAL A 30 -2.18 9.94 3.30
N LEU A 31 -1.07 10.64 3.17
CA LEU A 31 -0.18 10.90 4.30
C LEU A 31 -0.86 11.85 5.28
N GLN A 32 -0.80 11.52 6.56
CA GLN A 32 -1.42 12.22 7.67
C GLN A 32 -0.40 12.45 8.78
N GLU A 33 -0.56 13.57 9.49
CA GLU A 33 0.25 13.90 10.67
C GLU A 33 -0.41 13.35 11.93
N GLY A 34 0.33 12.53 12.67
CA GLY A 34 -0.08 12.00 13.96
C GLY A 34 0.68 12.65 15.11
N PRO A 35 0.25 12.42 16.37
CA PRO A 35 0.90 13.02 17.54
C PRO A 35 2.38 12.65 17.69
N SER A 36 2.79 11.49 17.16
CA SER A 36 4.15 10.95 17.28
C SER A 36 4.89 10.85 15.96
N SER A 37 4.19 10.67 14.84
CA SER A 37 4.79 10.39 13.53
C SER A 37 3.77 10.51 12.40
N LEU A 38 4.28 10.61 11.18
CA LEU A 38 3.49 10.51 9.95
C LEU A 38 2.99 9.08 9.72
N PHE A 39 1.84 8.96 9.07
CA PHE A 39 1.25 7.68 8.67
C PHE A 39 0.34 7.84 7.45
N TYR A 40 0.19 6.78 6.66
CA TYR A 40 -0.84 6.71 5.62
C TYR A 40 -2.18 6.33 6.24
N ALA A 41 -3.26 6.98 5.82
CA ALA A 41 -4.62 6.61 6.22
C ALA A 41 -5.64 6.82 5.11
N CYS A 42 -6.77 6.12 5.22
CA CYS A 42 -7.94 6.43 4.40
C CYS A 42 -8.38 7.90 4.66
N PRO A 43 -8.66 8.73 3.64
CA PRO A 43 -9.19 10.09 3.81
C PRO A 43 -10.45 10.15 4.66
N LYS A 44 -11.30 9.11 4.59
CA LYS A 44 -12.51 8.95 5.42
C LYS A 44 -12.20 8.72 6.91
N TYR A 45 -10.92 8.69 7.29
CA TYR A 45 -10.48 8.82 8.67
C TYR A 45 -10.92 10.16 9.28
N HIS A 46 -11.00 11.22 8.50
CA HIS A 46 -11.47 12.53 8.95
C HIS A 46 -12.95 12.74 8.63
N ARG A 47 -13.67 13.51 9.45
CA ARG A 47 -15.14 13.62 9.38
C ARG A 47 -15.60 14.39 8.14
N GLU A 48 -14.83 15.38 7.72
CA GLU A 48 -15.08 16.24 6.57
C GLU A 48 -15.05 15.49 5.22
N ASN A 49 -14.41 14.32 5.16
CA ASN A 49 -14.33 13.50 3.96
C ASN A 49 -15.38 12.37 3.94
N ARG A 50 -16.38 12.44 4.84
CA ARG A 50 -17.42 11.42 5.00
C ARG A 50 -18.76 11.97 4.55
N SER A 51 -19.61 11.07 4.04
CA SER A 51 -21.01 11.39 3.83
C SER A 51 -21.76 11.49 5.17
N GLU A 52 -22.94 12.13 5.18
CA GLU A 52 -23.77 12.21 6.37
C GLU A 52 -24.14 10.80 6.88
N GLY A 53 -23.87 10.52 8.16
CA GLY A 53 -24.10 9.21 8.76
C GLY A 53 -23.05 8.13 8.45
N GLU A 54 -22.05 8.42 7.61
CA GLU A 54 -21.00 7.46 7.27
C GLU A 54 -20.00 7.25 8.43
N ARG A 55 -19.72 5.97 8.72
CA ARG A 55 -18.72 5.59 9.72
C ARG A 55 -17.31 5.93 9.23
N GLY A 56 -16.48 6.46 10.13
CA GLY A 56 -15.07 6.70 9.83
C GLY A 56 -14.29 5.43 9.52
N CYS A 57 -13.40 5.50 8.53
CA CYS A 57 -12.49 4.41 8.22
C CYS A 57 -11.17 4.58 8.97
N ASN A 58 -10.92 3.70 9.93
CA ASN A 58 -9.72 3.74 10.76
C ASN A 58 -8.50 3.05 10.14
N ASN A 59 -8.61 2.55 8.91
CA ASN A 59 -7.53 1.87 8.23
C ASN A 59 -6.35 2.82 8.02
N ARG A 60 -5.20 2.46 8.60
CA ARG A 60 -3.97 3.25 8.60
C ARG A 60 -2.73 2.37 8.63
N LEU A 61 -1.63 2.92 8.15
CA LEU A 61 -0.33 2.26 8.03
C LEU A 61 0.76 3.27 8.40
N SER A 62 1.62 2.95 9.37
CA SER A 62 2.75 3.84 9.68
C SER A 62 3.77 3.84 8.55
N ILE A 63 4.58 4.89 8.46
CA ILE A 63 5.68 4.95 7.48
C ILE A 63 6.65 3.77 7.66
N ASP A 64 6.99 3.41 8.89
CA ASP A 64 7.85 2.27 9.21
C ASP A 64 7.28 0.94 8.72
N ASP A 65 5.96 0.74 8.86
CA ASP A 65 5.31 -0.49 8.41
C ASP A 65 5.20 -0.52 6.89
N PHE A 66 4.94 0.62 6.24
CA PHE A 66 5.01 0.76 4.79
C PHE A 66 6.39 0.40 4.24
N LEU A 67 7.45 0.96 4.82
CA LEU A 67 8.83 0.64 4.47
C LEU A 67 9.13 -0.87 4.54
N LYS A 68 8.70 -1.51 5.62
CA LYS A 68 8.87 -2.96 5.81
C LYS A 68 8.04 -3.76 4.81
N ALA A 69 6.87 -3.25 4.42
CA ALA A 69 6.01 -3.90 3.43
C ALA A 69 6.63 -3.92 2.02
N LEU A 70 7.62 -3.07 1.73
CA LEU A 70 8.34 -3.08 0.46
C LEU A 70 9.39 -4.20 0.36
N ALA A 71 9.86 -4.76 1.48
CA ALA A 71 10.92 -5.78 1.45
C ALA A 71 10.57 -7.02 0.58
N PRO A 72 9.37 -7.62 0.71
CA PRO A 72 8.98 -8.75 -0.16
C PRO A 72 8.92 -8.42 -1.65
N LEU A 73 8.62 -7.16 -2.00
CA LEU A 73 8.59 -6.71 -3.39
C LEU A 73 10.01 -6.60 -3.96
N HIS A 74 10.96 -6.05 -3.19
CA HIS A 74 12.37 -6.00 -3.57
C HIS A 74 12.95 -7.40 -3.76
N GLU A 75 12.64 -8.35 -2.87
CA GLU A 75 13.06 -9.75 -3.03
C GLU A 75 12.59 -10.34 -4.36
N LYS A 76 11.33 -10.11 -4.74
CA LYS A 76 10.76 -10.56 -6.02
C LYS A 76 11.42 -9.92 -7.23
N ILE A 77 11.79 -8.65 -7.15
CA ILE A 77 12.52 -7.95 -8.21
C ILE A 77 13.90 -8.59 -8.42
N ILE A 78 14.64 -8.79 -7.33
CA ILE A 78 15.97 -9.40 -7.37
C ILE A 78 15.90 -10.84 -7.94
N GLU A 79 14.92 -11.63 -7.50
CA GLU A 79 14.70 -12.99 -8.01
C GLU A 79 14.46 -13.00 -9.54
N ALA A 80 13.57 -12.14 -10.04
CA ALA A 80 13.27 -12.05 -11.46
C ALA A 80 14.49 -11.59 -12.29
N GLU A 81 15.28 -10.63 -11.77
CA GLU A 81 16.52 -10.19 -12.41
C GLU A 81 17.56 -11.31 -12.51
N LEU A 82 17.74 -12.08 -11.45
CA LEU A 82 18.67 -13.23 -11.44
C LEU A 82 18.25 -14.32 -12.43
N GLN A 83 16.96 -14.42 -12.74
CA GLN A 83 16.39 -15.40 -13.66
C GLN A 83 16.20 -14.87 -15.09
N ASP A 84 16.55 -13.60 -15.36
CA ASP A 84 16.26 -12.90 -16.62
C ASP A 84 14.76 -12.98 -17.01
N GLU A 85 13.90 -12.94 -16.00
CA GLU A 85 12.44 -13.05 -16.16
C GLU A 85 11.76 -11.68 -16.13
N ARG A 86 10.69 -11.56 -16.92
CA ARG A 86 9.82 -10.39 -16.85
C ARG A 86 8.92 -10.48 -15.62
N LEU A 87 9.20 -9.64 -14.61
CA LEU A 87 8.38 -9.56 -13.41
C LEU A 87 6.97 -9.02 -13.69
N GLN A 88 5.96 -9.70 -13.16
CA GLN A 88 4.57 -9.23 -13.08
C GLN A 88 4.06 -9.52 -11.67
N LEU A 89 3.61 -8.47 -10.96
CA LEU A 89 3.26 -8.53 -9.54
C LEU A 89 1.75 -8.42 -9.32
N THR A 90 0.95 -8.15 -10.35
CA THR A 90 -0.51 -8.05 -10.20
C THR A 90 -1.08 -9.32 -9.55
N ASN A 91 -1.94 -9.15 -8.54
CA ASN A 91 -2.48 -10.18 -7.65
C ASN A 91 -1.48 -10.81 -6.67
N TYR A 92 -0.24 -10.36 -6.60
CA TYR A 92 0.68 -10.77 -5.53
C TYR A 92 0.16 -10.25 -4.19
N GLU A 93 0.10 -11.14 -3.20
CA GLU A 93 -0.43 -10.89 -1.87
C GLU A 93 0.58 -11.30 -0.81
N TRP A 94 0.70 -10.49 0.23
CA TRP A 94 1.53 -10.80 1.39
C TRP A 94 0.94 -10.17 2.65
N LYS A 95 1.47 -10.60 3.80
CA LYS A 95 1.09 -10.07 5.11
C LYS A 95 2.31 -9.78 5.95
N ASP A 96 2.23 -8.72 6.75
CA ASP A 96 3.27 -8.45 7.74
C ASP A 96 3.03 -9.25 9.05
N ARG A 97 3.97 -9.14 9.99
CA ARG A 97 3.88 -9.77 11.32
C ARG A 97 2.71 -9.24 12.15
N LYS A 98 2.20 -8.05 11.84
CA LYS A 98 1.04 -7.43 12.51
C LYS A 98 -0.29 -7.87 11.89
N SER A 99 -0.25 -8.72 10.86
CA SER A 99 -1.41 -9.18 10.07
C SER A 99 -2.07 -8.08 9.24
N THR A 100 -1.33 -7.05 8.87
CA THR A 100 -1.74 -6.15 7.77
C THR A 100 -1.64 -6.93 6.47
N LEU A 101 -2.70 -6.91 5.67
CA LEU A 101 -2.74 -7.55 4.36
C LEU A 101 -2.37 -6.52 3.30
N TYR A 102 -1.53 -6.95 2.36
CA TYR A 102 -1.12 -6.16 1.21
C TYR A 102 -1.41 -6.96 -0.06
N LYS A 103 -1.91 -6.27 -1.09
CA LYS A 103 -2.17 -6.86 -2.41
C LYS A 103 -1.78 -5.89 -3.50
N VAL A 104 -0.96 -6.31 -4.45
CA VAL A 104 -0.75 -5.54 -5.67
C VAL A 104 -2.00 -5.65 -6.54
N LEU A 105 -2.74 -4.55 -6.67
CA LEU A 105 -3.91 -4.44 -7.54
C LEU A 105 -3.50 -4.25 -9.00
N LYS A 106 -2.38 -3.54 -9.22
CA LYS A 106 -1.89 -3.19 -10.56
C LYS A 106 -0.38 -3.01 -10.55
N HIS A 107 0.29 -3.56 -11.56
CA HIS A 107 1.71 -3.35 -11.83
C HIS A 107 1.88 -2.99 -13.31
N GLU A 108 2.26 -1.74 -13.57
CA GLU A 108 2.45 -1.17 -14.90
C GLU A 108 3.78 -0.42 -14.99
N GLY A 109 4.74 -1.00 -15.71
CA GLY A 109 6.10 -0.45 -15.73
C GLY A 109 6.66 -0.40 -14.32
N ASN A 110 7.03 0.80 -13.86
CA ASN A 110 7.56 0.99 -12.50
C ASN A 110 6.47 1.26 -11.45
N GLN A 111 5.21 1.43 -11.87
CA GLN A 111 4.14 1.86 -10.97
C GLN A 111 3.44 0.67 -10.32
N LEU A 112 3.23 0.77 -9.01
CA LEU A 112 2.48 -0.20 -8.22
C LEU A 112 1.29 0.45 -7.54
N THR A 113 0.12 -0.14 -7.72
CA THR A 113 -1.06 0.16 -6.90
C THR A 113 -1.23 -0.97 -5.89
N ILE A 114 -1.09 -0.66 -4.60
CA ILE A 114 -1.11 -1.65 -3.51
C ILE A 114 -2.31 -1.38 -2.60
N SER A 115 -3.20 -2.36 -2.50
CA SER A 115 -4.25 -2.37 -1.48
C SER A 115 -3.66 -2.73 -0.12
N VAL A 116 -4.02 -1.97 0.91
CA VAL A 116 -3.57 -2.15 2.28
C VAL A 116 -4.77 -2.34 3.20
N TYR A 117 -4.82 -3.44 3.95
CA TYR A 117 -5.85 -3.69 4.95
C TYR A 117 -5.25 -4.00 6.31
N ASN A 118 -5.26 -3.02 7.21
CA ASN A 118 -4.84 -3.17 8.59
C ASN A 118 -6.03 -3.54 9.48
N LYS A 119 -6.30 -4.84 9.59
CA LYS A 119 -7.41 -5.40 10.38
C LYS A 119 -7.43 -4.87 11.82
N LYS A 120 -6.25 -4.74 12.45
CA LYS A 120 -6.16 -4.23 13.83
C LYS A 120 -6.67 -2.80 13.88
N ALA A 121 -6.17 -1.92 13.03
CA ALA A 121 -6.57 -0.52 13.01
C ALA A 121 -8.07 -0.32 12.72
N VAL A 122 -8.62 -1.08 11.77
CA VAL A 122 -10.05 -1.03 11.44
C VAL A 122 -10.93 -1.45 12.63
N ASN A 123 -10.54 -2.52 13.34
CA ASN A 123 -11.36 -3.09 14.42
C ASN A 123 -11.14 -2.46 15.81
N THR A 124 -10.25 -1.46 15.95
CA THR A 124 -9.91 -0.91 17.28
C THR A 124 -11.02 -0.03 17.89
N TYR A 125 -12.06 0.32 17.13
CA TYR A 125 -13.21 1.05 17.66
C TYR A 125 -14.50 0.36 17.20
N PRO A 126 -15.33 -0.18 18.11
CA PRO A 126 -16.67 -0.66 17.79
C PRO A 126 -17.59 0.48 17.34
#